data_AF-A0A8T4J226-F1
#
_entry.id   AF-A0A8T4J226-F1
#
_cell.length_a   1.000
_cell.length_b   1.000
_cell.length_c   1.000
_cell.angle_alpha   90.00
_cell.angle_beta   90.00
_cell.angle_gamma   90.00
#
_symmetry.space_group_name_H-M   'P 1'
#
loop_
_entity.id
_entity.type
_entity.pdbx_description
1 polymer ?
#
loop_
_entity_poly.entity_id
_entity_poly.type
_entity_poly.pdbx_seq_one_letter_code
_entity_poly.pdbx_strand_id
1 'polypeptide(L)' 'SVSVDDVRTAQKTLSGVARMTALEGSRHLTSLVGSPVHLKCENLQRTGSFKLRGAYVRIAGLTASERARG' A
#
# COMPACT_ATOMS: atom_id res chain seq x y z
N SER A 1 12.39 -14.72 2.82
CA SER A 1 12.70 -13.28 2.96
C SER A 1 11.92 -12.53 1.90
N VAL A 2 11.66 -11.22 2.09
CA VAL A 2 11.05 -10.35 1.07
C VAL A 2 12.15 -9.47 0.49
N SER A 3 12.21 -9.38 -0.84
CA SER A 3 13.18 -8.62 -1.61
C SER A 3 12.56 -7.34 -2.20
N VAL A 4 13.41 -6.45 -2.74
CA VAL A 4 12.95 -5.27 -3.48
C VAL A 4 12.16 -5.67 -4.73
N ASP A 5 12.52 -6.78 -5.37
CA ASP A 5 11.84 -7.24 -6.59
C ASP A 5 10.43 -7.77 -6.30
N ASP A 6 10.19 -8.31 -5.10
CA ASP A 6 8.83 -8.62 -4.64
C ASP A 6 7.96 -7.36 -4.56
N VAL A 7 8.52 -6.26 -4.05
CA VAL A 7 7.82 -4.96 -3.96
C VAL A 7 7.56 -4.37 -5.34
N ARG A 8 8.53 -4.45 -6.26
CA ARG A 8 8.36 -4.00 -7.66
C ARG A 8 7.33 -4.83 -8.41
N THR A 9 7.29 -6.14 -8.17
CA THR A 9 6.27 -7.03 -8.74
C THR A 9 4.89 -6.69 -8.18
N ALA A 10 4.77 -6.50 -6.87
CA ALA A 10 3.55 -6.05 -6.23
C ALA A 10 3.06 -4.70 -6.78
N GLN A 11 3.96 -3.74 -7.05
CA GLN A 11 3.62 -2.46 -7.67
C GLN A 11 2.94 -2.65 -9.04
N LYS A 12 3.48 -3.54 -9.88
CA LYS A 12 2.88 -3.87 -11.19
C LYS A 12 1.49 -4.49 -11.02
N THR A 13 1.35 -5.47 -10.11
CA THR A 13 0.07 -6.14 -9.82
C THR A 13 -1.00 -5.17 -9.30
N LEU A 14 -0.61 -4.12 -8.59
CA LEU A 14 -1.51 -3.12 -8.01
C LEU A 14 -1.90 -1.98 -8.97
N SER A 15 -1.31 -1.92 -10.16
CA SER A 15 -1.61 -0.90 -11.17
C SER A 15 -3.08 -0.92 -11.56
N GLY A 16 -3.74 0.24 -11.51
CA GLY A 16 -5.19 0.38 -11.75
C GLY A 16 -6.09 -0.14 -10.62
N VAL A 17 -5.55 -0.81 -9.60
CA VAL A 17 -6.30 -1.36 -8.48
C VAL A 17 -6.17 -0.48 -7.24
N ALA A 18 -4.94 -0.21 -6.81
CA ALA A 18 -4.68 0.63 -5.64
C ALA A 18 -4.58 2.10 -6.04
N ARG A 19 -5.08 2.99 -5.17
CA ARG A 19 -4.89 4.43 -5.33
C ARG A 19 -3.45 4.82 -5.03
N MET A 20 -2.93 5.79 -5.78
CA MET A 20 -1.80 6.60 -5.36
C MET A 20 -2.31 7.62 -4.34
N THR A 21 -2.24 7.25 -3.07
CA THR A 21 -2.68 8.08 -1.95
C THR A 21 -1.76 9.30 -1.81
N ALA A 22 -2.34 10.42 -1.37
CA ALA A 22 -1.60 11.65 -1.18
C ALA A 22 -0.49 11.51 -0.12
N LEU A 23 0.53 12.36 -0.25
CA LEU A 23 1.56 12.57 0.73
C LEU A 23 1.44 14.01 1.21
N GLU A 24 0.79 14.21 2.34
CA GLU A 24 0.41 15.56 2.81
C GLU A 24 1.40 16.07 3.86
N GLY A 25 1.84 17.32 3.72
CA GLY A 25 2.67 17.98 4.73
C GLY A 25 1.86 18.37 5.96
N SER A 26 2.41 18.13 7.17
CA SER A 26 1.79 18.57 8.42
C SER A 26 2.59 19.71 9.06
N ARG A 27 2.03 20.94 9.00
CA ARG A 27 2.66 22.12 9.62
C ARG A 27 2.80 21.97 11.14
N HIS A 28 1.76 21.47 11.80
CA HIS A 28 1.77 21.26 13.24
C HIS A 28 2.86 20.28 13.67
N LEU A 29 2.94 19.11 13.02
CA LEU A 29 3.96 18.11 13.35
C LEU A 29 5.36 18.56 12.95
N THR A 30 5.49 19.30 11.84
CA THR A 30 6.76 19.90 11.43
C THR A 30 7.27 20.88 12.49
N SER A 31 6.40 21.74 13.03
CA SER A 31 6.75 22.65 14.13
C SER A 31 7.12 21.92 15.40
N LEU A 32 6.43 20.81 15.72
CA LEU A 32 6.67 20.03 16.93
C LEU A 32 8.00 19.28 16.88
N VAL A 33 8.35 18.72 15.71
CA VAL A 33 9.55 17.89 15.52
C VAL A 33 10.78 18.72 15.12
N GLY A 34 10.58 19.93 14.58
CA GLY A 34 11.66 20.77 14.06
C GLY A 34 12.20 20.36 12.70
N SER A 35 11.46 19.52 11.95
CA SER A 35 11.83 19.00 10.63
C SER A 35 10.59 18.68 9.80
N PRO A 36 10.61 18.74 8.45
CA PRO A 36 9.43 18.46 7.63
C PRO A 36 8.80 17.09 7.90
N VAL A 37 7.54 17.09 8.31
CA VAL A 37 6.75 15.86 8.52
C VAL A 37 5.69 15.73 7.44
N HIS A 38 5.66 14.55 6.82
CA HIS A 38 4.67 14.19 5.79
C HIS A 38 3.86 12.97 6.23
N LEU A 39 2.58 12.96 5.89
CA LEU A 39 1.64 11.89 6.16
C LEU A 39 1.34 11.14 4.88
N LYS A 40 1.62 9.84 4.84
CA LYS A 40 1.17 8.97 3.76
C LYS A 40 -0.26 8.54 4.04
N CYS A 41 -1.22 9.14 3.35
CA CYS A 41 -2.65 9.05 3.68
C CYS A 41 -3.30 7.74 3.22
N GLU A 42 -2.86 6.59 3.74
CA GLU A 42 -3.44 5.28 3.40
C GLU A 42 -4.87 5.09 3.92
N ASN A 43 -5.36 5.95 4.81
CA ASN A 43 -6.78 6.04 5.16
C ASN A 43 -7.68 6.42 3.95
N LEU A 44 -7.09 7.02 2.90
CA LEU A 44 -7.79 7.38 1.65
C LEU A 44 -7.71 6.29 0.56
N GLN A 45 -7.02 5.18 0.86
CA GLN A 45 -7.00 4.01 -0.01
C GLN A 45 -8.43 3.43 -0.16
N ARG A 46 -8.68 2.66 -1.23
CA ARG A 46 -9.91 1.87 -1.31
C ARG A 46 -10.00 0.99 -0.06
N THR A 47 -11.21 0.82 0.47
CA THR A 47 -11.48 0.13 1.75
C THR A 47 -10.90 0.82 2.99
N GLY A 48 -10.45 2.08 2.91
CA GLY A 48 -10.14 2.94 4.06
C GLY A 48 -8.83 2.65 4.79
N SER A 49 -7.96 1.78 4.26
CA SER A 49 -6.64 1.53 4.84
C SER A 49 -5.67 0.88 3.85
N PHE A 50 -4.40 0.78 4.22
CA PHE A 50 -3.35 0.18 3.40
C PHE A 50 -3.56 -1.32 3.09
N LYS A 51 -4.42 -2.01 3.85
CA LYS A 51 -4.57 -3.47 3.81
C LYS A 51 -4.99 -4.02 2.45
N LEU A 52 -5.72 -3.22 1.66
CA LEU A 52 -6.09 -3.57 0.29
C LEU A 52 -4.87 -4.03 -0.53
N ARG A 53 -3.73 -3.33 -0.39
CA ARG A 53 -2.53 -3.60 -1.19
C ARG A 53 -2.04 -5.04 -0.99
N GLY A 54 -1.83 -5.43 0.26
CA GLY A 54 -1.36 -6.77 0.61
C GLY A 54 -2.39 -7.85 0.31
N ALA A 55 -3.66 -7.60 0.65
CA ALA A 55 -4.75 -8.54 0.38
C ALA A 55 -4.88 -8.83 -1.11
N TYR A 56 -4.85 -7.81 -1.96
CA TYR A 56 -4.94 -7.98 -3.40
C TYR A 56 -3.75 -8.74 -3.97
N VAL A 57 -2.52 -8.40 -3.59
CA VAL A 57 -1.31 -9.12 -4.04
C VAL A 57 -1.36 -10.59 -3.62
N ARG A 58 -1.77 -10.89 -2.39
CA ARG A 58 -1.90 -12.27 -1.89
C ARG A 58 -2.89 -13.09 -2.71
N ILE A 59 -4.07 -12.52 -2.99
CA ILE A 59 -5.15 -13.19 -3.72
C ILE A 59 -4.78 -13.35 -5.21
N ALA A 60 -4.17 -12.32 -5.80
CA ALA A 60 -3.72 -12.36 -7.20
C ALA A 60 -2.61 -13.41 -7.41
N GLY A 61 -1.76 -13.63 -6.41
CA GLY A 61 -0.68 -14.62 -6.44
C GLY A 61 -1.08 -16.04 -6.04
N LEU A 62 -2.34 -16.32 -5.72
CA LEU A 62 -2.80 -17.69 -5.45
C LEU A 62 -2.60 -18.57 -6.68
N THR A 63 -2.01 -19.75 -6.48
CA THR A 63 -2.04 -20.82 -7.48
C THR A 63 -3.48 -21.29 -7.72
N ALA A 64 -3.71 -21.98 -8.83
CA ALA A 64 -5.04 -22.54 -9.13
C ALA A 64 -5.55 -23.47 -8.01
N SER A 65 -4.65 -24.27 -7.42
CA SER A 65 -5.02 -25.19 -6.33
C SER A 65 -5.34 -24.44 -5.04
N GLU A 66 -4.62 -23.37 -4.71
CA GLU A 66 -4.96 -22.53 -3.56
C GLU A 66 -6.28 -21.80 -3.76
N ARG A 67 -6.50 -21.18 -4.94
CA ARG A 67 -7.76 -20.48 -5.25
C ARG A 67 -8.98 -21.40 -5.16
N ALA A 68 -8.83 -22.68 -5.50
CA ALA A 68 -9.91 -23.67 -5.40
C ALA A 68 -10.33 -24.00 -3.95
N ARG A 69 -9.52 -23.62 -2.94
CA ARG A 69 -9.79 -23.91 -1.53
C ARG A 69 -10.42 -22.73 -0.76
N GLY A 70 -10.69 -21.61 -1.43
CA GLY A 70 -11.12 -20.36 -0.79
C GLY A 70 -9.97 -19.61 -0.14
#